data_AF-A0A5N5SLA1-F1
#
_entry.id   AF-A0A5N5SLA1-F1
#
_cell.length_a   1.000
_cell.length_b   1.000
_cell.length_c   1.000
_cell.angle_alpha   90.00
_cell.angle_beta   90.00
_cell.angle_gamma   90.00
#
_symmetry.space_group_name_H-M   'P 1'
#
loop_
_entity.id
_entity.type
_entity.pdbx_description
1 polymer ?
#
loop_
_entity_poly.entity_id
_entity_poly.type
_entity_poly.pdbx_seq_one_letter_code
_entity_poly.pdbx_strand_id
1 'polypeptide(L)'
;MPISFPNLKFSTLNFQPSLCQEYEIGIADSEFIESAVAPKTKLRYDIAVGVNKGHTVSKIKRKPRPAARKGKLTKKNKFVRDIVREVCGYAPYEKRTIELLKVSKDKRALKFLKKKLGTHIRAKRKREEMQNVMAQQRKAAAAAASAAAQAAAASAAADKK
;
A
#
# COMPACT_ATOMS: atom_id res chain seq x y z
N MET A 1 -44.04 12.99 29.74
CA MET A 1 -42.78 13.04 30.50
C MET A 1 -41.61 12.82 29.55
N PRO A 2 -40.74 13.81 29.35
CA PRO A 2 -39.54 13.71 28.51
C PRO A 2 -38.32 13.32 29.36
N ILE A 3 -37.41 12.51 28.80
CA ILE A 3 -36.00 12.53 29.22
C ILE A 3 -35.17 12.63 27.95
N SER A 4 -34.65 13.83 27.73
CA SER A 4 -33.61 14.18 26.76
C SER A 4 -32.25 13.68 27.25
N PHE A 5 -31.40 13.18 26.36
CA PHE A 5 -29.98 13.53 26.41
C PHE A 5 -29.39 13.61 24.98
N PRO A 6 -28.55 14.63 24.68
CA PRO A 6 -28.28 15.09 23.33
C PRO A 6 -26.91 14.67 22.77
N ASN A 7 -26.85 14.60 21.43
CA ASN A 7 -25.74 14.88 20.53
C ASN A 7 -24.29 14.71 21.03
N LEU A 8 -23.58 13.72 20.46
CA LEU A 8 -22.16 13.90 20.11
C LEU A 8 -21.97 13.61 18.61
N LYS A 9 -21.80 14.70 17.84
CA LYS A 9 -21.31 14.68 16.47
C LYS A 9 -19.79 14.45 16.51
N PHE A 10 -19.30 13.39 15.89
CA PHE A 10 -17.90 13.32 15.49
C PHE A 10 -17.84 13.22 13.97
N SER A 11 -17.65 14.39 13.36
CA SER A 11 -17.41 14.59 11.96
C SER A 11 -16.14 13.85 11.53
N THR A 12 -16.28 13.06 10.48
CA THR A 12 -15.18 12.50 9.68
C THR A 12 -14.40 13.64 9.04
N LEU A 13 -13.23 13.95 9.59
CA LEU A 13 -12.23 14.80 8.94
C LEU A 13 -11.22 13.92 8.19
N ASN A 14 -11.39 13.94 6.87
CA ASN A 14 -10.37 13.88 5.81
C ASN A 14 -8.95 13.47 6.22
N PHE A 15 -8.60 12.23 5.91
CA PHE A 15 -7.21 11.78 5.82
C PHE A 15 -6.73 11.94 4.37
N GLN A 16 -6.10 13.08 4.07
CA GLN A 16 -5.38 13.33 2.83
C GLN A 16 -3.87 13.09 3.09
N PRO A 17 -3.24 12.12 2.41
CA PRO A 17 -1.82 11.85 2.54
C PRO A 17 -1.06 12.60 1.45
N SER A 18 -0.51 13.76 1.77
CA SER A 18 0.52 14.36 0.92
C SER A 18 1.36 15.34 1.70
N LEU A 19 2.67 15.29 1.42
CA LEU A 19 3.73 16.22 1.81
C LEU A 19 4.45 15.87 3.12
N CYS A 20 5.26 14.82 3.04
CA CYS A 20 6.49 14.72 3.81
C CYS A 20 7.62 15.38 3.00
N GLN A 21 7.94 16.62 3.34
CA GLN A 21 9.19 17.36 3.13
C GLN A 21 8.89 18.77 3.62
N GLU A 22 9.21 19.08 4.88
CA GLU A 22 10.40 19.84 5.35
C GLU A 22 9.93 20.35 6.74
N TYR A 23 10.68 20.56 7.82
CA TYR A 23 12.08 20.88 8.09
C TYR A 23 12.29 20.73 9.61
N GLU A 24 13.54 20.79 10.04
CA GLU A 24 14.07 20.88 11.42
C GLU A 24 13.27 21.87 12.30
N ILE A 25 13.19 21.73 13.64
CA ILE A 25 14.27 21.89 14.63
C ILE A 25 13.82 21.21 15.93
N GLY A 26 14.79 20.65 16.65
CA GLY A 26 14.59 19.87 17.86
C GLY A 26 13.91 20.60 19.01
N ILE A 27 13.27 19.80 19.86
CA ILE A 27 13.09 20.09 21.28
C ILE A 27 13.58 18.84 22.00
N ALA A 28 14.48 19.09 22.95
CA ALA A 28 14.96 18.17 23.94
C ALA A 28 13.81 17.54 24.74
N ASP A 29 14.15 16.62 25.63
CA ASP A 29 13.28 16.06 26.67
C ASP A 29 12.43 14.85 26.25
N SER A 30 13.12 13.76 25.93
CA SER A 30 12.62 12.44 26.32
C SER A 30 13.66 11.61 27.06
N GLU A 31 14.51 12.28 27.85
CA GLU A 31 15.36 11.66 28.87
C GLU A 31 14.61 11.46 30.20
N PHE A 32 13.31 11.75 30.27
CA PHE A 32 12.56 11.82 31.53
C PHE A 32 11.52 10.70 31.78
N ILE A 33 11.35 9.70 30.90
CA ILE A 33 10.41 8.57 31.16
C ILE A 33 11.11 7.23 31.44
N GLU A 34 12.44 7.13 31.38
CA GLU A 34 13.15 5.87 31.66
C GLU A 34 13.64 5.70 33.11
N SER A 35 13.31 6.61 34.03
CA SER A 35 13.72 6.52 35.45
C SER A 35 12.73 5.79 36.37
N ALA A 36 11.58 5.32 35.85
CA ALA A 36 10.56 4.61 36.65
C ALA A 36 10.38 3.12 36.27
N VAL A 37 11.38 2.49 35.65
CA VAL A 37 11.47 1.02 35.61
C VAL A 37 12.66 0.64 36.47
N ALA A 38 12.36 -0.05 37.58
CA ALA A 38 13.31 -0.56 38.57
C ALA A 38 14.66 -0.96 37.93
N PRO A 39 15.80 -0.66 38.58
CA PRO A 39 17.10 -1.13 38.09
C PRO A 39 16.96 -2.62 37.80
N LYS A 40 17.34 -3.07 36.60
CA LYS A 40 17.37 -4.50 36.26
C LYS A 40 18.39 -5.19 37.17
N THR A 41 17.99 -5.46 38.41
CA THR A 41 18.74 -6.08 39.50
C THR A 41 18.79 -7.58 39.30
N LYS A 42 19.20 -8.00 38.10
CA LYS A 42 19.54 -9.39 37.84
C LYS A 42 20.66 -9.46 36.83
N LEU A 43 21.81 -9.93 37.29
CA LEU A 43 22.88 -10.43 36.43
C LEU A 43 22.23 -11.36 35.38
N ARG A 44 22.25 -10.95 34.11
CA ARG A 44 21.71 -11.76 33.01
C ARG A 44 22.78 -12.74 32.57
N TYR A 45 22.69 -13.94 33.13
CA TYR A 45 23.52 -15.07 32.73
C TYR A 45 23.09 -15.59 31.35
N ASP A 46 24.02 -16.22 30.63
CA ASP A 46 23.69 -17.00 29.45
C ASP A 46 22.90 -18.25 29.90
N ILE A 47 21.60 -18.26 29.61
CA ILE A 47 20.70 -19.34 30.02
C ILE A 47 20.54 -20.32 28.86
N ALA A 48 20.50 -21.63 29.13
CA ALA A 48 20.29 -22.64 28.10
C ALA A 48 18.85 -22.66 27.55
N VAL A 49 17.88 -22.18 28.34
CA VAL A 49 16.44 -22.21 28.03
C VAL A 49 15.79 -20.84 28.25
N GLY A 50 14.71 -20.56 27.52
CA GLY A 50 14.03 -19.25 27.54
C GLY A 50 14.23 -18.43 26.26
N VAL A 51 13.71 -17.20 26.26
CA VAL A 51 13.70 -16.32 25.07
C VAL A 51 15.11 -15.81 24.73
N ASN A 52 15.87 -15.40 25.74
CA ASN A 52 17.25 -14.92 25.60
C ASN A 52 18.24 -16.04 25.91
N LYS A 53 18.03 -17.19 25.28
CA LYS A 53 18.88 -18.36 25.47
C LYS A 53 20.10 -18.37 24.55
N GLY A 54 21.08 -19.15 24.94
CA GLY A 54 22.32 -19.33 24.22
C GLY A 54 23.37 -18.29 24.60
N HIS A 55 24.57 -18.49 24.06
CA HIS A 55 25.70 -17.61 24.33
C HIS A 55 25.49 -16.24 23.67
N THR A 56 25.71 -15.17 24.44
CA THR A 56 25.57 -13.80 23.95
C THR A 56 26.72 -13.43 23.00
N VAL A 57 26.54 -13.76 21.71
CA VAL A 57 27.50 -13.41 20.64
C VAL A 57 27.03 -12.17 19.88
N SER A 58 27.95 -11.24 19.61
CA SER A 58 27.72 -10.10 18.72
C SER A 58 27.55 -10.58 17.27
N LYS A 59 26.36 -10.38 16.69
CA LYS A 59 26.05 -10.84 15.32
C LYS A 59 26.69 -9.92 14.28
N ILE A 60 27.63 -10.46 13.50
CA ILE A 60 28.22 -9.75 12.36
C ILE A 60 27.21 -9.69 11.20
N LYS A 61 26.88 -8.48 10.72
CA LYS A 61 26.01 -8.28 9.55
C LYS A 61 26.77 -8.63 8.27
N ARG A 62 26.59 -9.86 7.77
CA ARG A 62 27.19 -10.31 6.50
C ARG A 62 26.44 -9.76 5.28
N LYS A 63 27.17 -9.49 4.19
CA LYS A 63 26.56 -9.14 2.90
C LYS A 63 25.65 -10.28 2.42
N PRO A 64 24.41 -10.00 1.98
CA PRO A 64 23.50 -11.04 1.49
C PRO A 64 24.06 -11.71 0.24
N ARG A 65 23.89 -13.03 0.15
CA ARG A 65 24.35 -13.83 -0.99
C ARG A 65 23.64 -13.39 -2.28
N PRO A 66 24.31 -13.37 -3.44
CA PRO A 66 23.68 -13.02 -4.71
C PRO A 66 22.40 -13.82 -5.03
N ALA A 67 22.34 -15.10 -4.64
CA ALA A 67 21.17 -15.97 -4.81
C ALA A 67 19.88 -15.43 -4.14
N ALA A 68 20.01 -14.68 -3.04
CA ALA A 68 18.87 -14.06 -2.35
C ALA A 68 18.20 -12.93 -3.16
N ARG A 69 18.86 -12.44 -4.22
CA ARG A 69 18.32 -11.38 -5.10
C ARG A 69 17.40 -11.93 -6.21
N LYS A 70 17.26 -13.25 -6.32
CA LYS A 70 16.41 -13.89 -7.34
C LYS A 70 14.94 -13.46 -7.15
N GLY A 71 14.30 -13.06 -8.24
CA GLY A 71 12.90 -12.62 -8.24
C GLY A 71 12.69 -11.11 -8.05
N LYS A 72 13.75 -10.33 -7.79
CA LYS A 72 13.65 -8.87 -7.77
C LYS A 72 13.37 -8.33 -9.17
N LEU A 73 12.44 -7.39 -9.25
CA LEU A 73 12.03 -6.76 -10.50
C LEU A 73 13.09 -5.72 -10.92
N THR A 74 13.68 -5.91 -12.11
CA THR A 74 14.67 -4.99 -12.71
C THR A 74 13.98 -4.05 -13.71
N LYS A 75 14.60 -2.90 -14.03
CA LYS A 75 14.04 -1.90 -14.96
C LYS A 75 13.69 -2.52 -16.32
N LYS A 76 14.61 -3.31 -16.89
CA LYS A 76 14.41 -4.05 -18.16
C LYS A 76 13.22 -5.02 -18.08
N ASN A 77 13.14 -5.83 -17.02
CA ASN A 77 12.06 -6.82 -16.89
C ASN A 77 10.69 -6.16 -16.64
N LYS A 78 10.66 -4.97 -16.03
CA LYS A 78 9.43 -4.18 -15.90
C LYS A 78 8.92 -3.77 -17.28
N PHE A 79 9.77 -3.09 -18.04
CA PHE A 79 9.46 -2.59 -19.38
C PHE A 79 8.94 -3.70 -20.31
N VAL A 80 9.61 -4.85 -20.33
CA VAL A 80 9.17 -6.01 -21.14
C VAL A 80 7.80 -6.53 -20.68
N ARG A 81 7.54 -6.59 -19.36
CA ARG A 81 6.24 -7.05 -18.83
C ARG A 81 5.11 -6.08 -19.11
N ASP A 82 5.38 -4.78 -19.09
CA ASP A 82 4.39 -3.74 -19.37
C ASP A 82 3.96 -3.82 -20.86
N ILE A 83 4.92 -3.95 -21.79
CA ILE A 83 4.65 -4.14 -23.23
C ILE A 83 3.81 -5.40 -23.48
N VAL A 84 4.19 -6.54 -22.88
CA VAL A 84 3.44 -7.80 -23.08
C VAL A 84 2.01 -7.68 -22.56
N ARG A 85 1.78 -6.92 -21.49
CA ARG A 85 0.43 -6.69 -20.95
C ARG A 85 -0.43 -5.82 -21.84
N GLU A 86 0.16 -4.84 -22.54
CA GLU A 86 -0.53 -4.02 -23.53
C GLU A 86 -0.93 -4.85 -24.77
N VAL A 87 -0.01 -5.69 -25.28
CA VAL A 87 -0.25 -6.49 -26.50
C VAL A 87 -1.22 -7.64 -26.25
N CYS A 88 -1.03 -8.43 -25.18
CA CYS A 88 -1.84 -9.63 -24.93
C CYS A 88 -3.14 -9.35 -24.19
N GLY A 89 -3.25 -8.20 -23.49
CA GLY A 89 -4.41 -7.84 -22.69
C GLY A 89 -4.63 -8.72 -21.45
N TYR A 90 -5.91 -8.84 -21.04
CA TYR A 90 -6.33 -9.56 -19.83
C TYR A 90 -6.95 -10.92 -20.15
N ALA A 91 -6.64 -11.91 -19.30
CA ALA A 91 -7.26 -13.22 -19.35
C ALA A 91 -8.75 -13.16 -18.92
N PRO A 92 -9.60 -14.13 -19.31
CA PRO A 92 -11.05 -14.08 -19.02
C PRO A 92 -11.38 -14.05 -17.53
N TYR A 93 -10.58 -14.70 -16.67
CA TYR A 93 -10.76 -14.63 -15.21
C TYR A 93 -10.34 -13.27 -14.62
N GLU A 94 -9.38 -12.57 -15.25
CA GLU A 94 -8.95 -11.23 -14.85
C GLU A 94 -10.05 -10.21 -15.21
N LYS A 95 -10.64 -10.33 -16.41
CA LYS A 95 -11.81 -9.53 -16.84
C LYS A 95 -13.00 -9.66 -15.88
N ARG A 96 -13.37 -10.90 -15.52
CA ARG A 96 -14.44 -11.15 -14.53
C ARG A 96 -14.13 -10.57 -13.16
N THR A 97 -12.86 -10.55 -12.76
CA THR A 97 -12.44 -9.94 -11.49
C THR A 97 -12.62 -8.42 -11.52
N ILE A 98 -12.23 -7.78 -12.63
CA ILE A 98 -12.44 -6.34 -12.84
C ILE A 98 -13.93 -5.99 -12.76
N GLU A 99 -14.81 -6.78 -13.38
CA GLU A 99 -16.28 -6.58 -13.26
C GLU A 99 -16.76 -6.64 -11.80
N LEU A 100 -16.30 -7.61 -11.02
CA LEU A 100 -16.69 -7.73 -9.61
C LEU A 100 -16.16 -6.56 -8.77
N LEU A 101 -14.96 -6.06 -9.07
CA LEU A 101 -14.35 -4.91 -8.39
C LEU A 101 -15.01 -3.59 -8.80
N LYS A 102 -15.56 -3.47 -10.02
CA LYS A 102 -16.37 -2.30 -10.43
C LYS A 102 -17.64 -2.14 -9.60
N VAL A 103 -18.27 -3.25 -9.23
CA VAL A 103 -19.47 -3.28 -8.35
C VAL A 103 -19.08 -3.28 -6.87
N SER A 104 -17.80 -3.06 -6.54
CA SER A 104 -17.27 -3.03 -5.16
C SER A 104 -17.53 -4.32 -4.35
N LYS A 105 -17.67 -5.47 -5.03
CA LYS A 105 -17.90 -6.78 -4.38
C LYS A 105 -16.57 -7.50 -4.08
N ASP A 106 -15.71 -6.88 -3.28
CA ASP A 106 -14.33 -7.34 -3.03
C ASP A 106 -14.24 -8.74 -2.40
N LYS A 107 -15.14 -9.05 -1.45
CA LYS A 107 -15.18 -10.37 -0.79
C LYS A 107 -15.55 -11.48 -1.79
N ARG A 108 -16.41 -11.16 -2.77
CA ARG A 108 -16.77 -12.09 -3.86
C ARG A 108 -15.63 -12.24 -4.85
N ALA A 109 -14.94 -11.15 -5.19
CA ALA A 109 -13.75 -11.17 -6.05
C ALA A 109 -12.63 -12.03 -5.42
N LEU A 110 -12.37 -11.90 -4.11
CA LEU A 110 -11.39 -12.72 -3.41
C LEU A 110 -11.75 -14.21 -3.41
N LYS A 111 -13.03 -14.56 -3.19
CA LYS A 111 -13.49 -15.96 -3.27
C LYS A 111 -13.32 -16.53 -4.68
N PHE A 112 -13.62 -15.74 -5.71
CA PHE A 112 -13.44 -16.13 -7.11
C PHE A 112 -11.96 -16.35 -7.45
N LEU A 113 -11.09 -15.39 -7.09
CA LEU A 113 -9.65 -15.48 -7.31
C LEU A 113 -9.02 -16.64 -6.53
N LYS A 114 -9.44 -16.90 -5.29
CA LYS A 114 -8.98 -18.08 -4.53
C LYS A 114 -9.37 -19.38 -5.23
N LYS A 115 -10.58 -19.48 -5.79
CA LYS A 115 -11.01 -20.66 -6.57
C LYS A 115 -10.19 -20.86 -7.85
N LYS A 116 -9.65 -19.79 -8.46
CA LYS A 116 -8.85 -19.87 -9.69
C LYS A 116 -7.35 -20.03 -9.45
N LEU A 117 -6.78 -19.38 -8.43
CA LEU A 117 -5.34 -19.34 -8.15
C LEU A 117 -4.91 -20.27 -6.99
N GLY A 118 -5.88 -20.82 -6.26
CA GLY A 118 -5.72 -21.74 -5.12
C GLY A 118 -5.51 -21.05 -3.78
N THR A 119 -4.44 -20.27 -3.64
CA THR A 119 -4.04 -19.70 -2.33
C THR A 119 -4.55 -18.27 -2.11
N HIS A 120 -4.81 -17.93 -0.85
CA HIS A 120 -5.30 -16.61 -0.47
C HIS A 120 -4.26 -15.50 -0.68
N ILE A 121 -2.97 -15.79 -0.48
CA ILE A 121 -1.87 -14.83 -0.68
C ILE A 121 -1.78 -14.41 -2.16
N ARG A 122 -1.87 -15.38 -3.08
CA ARG A 122 -1.88 -15.10 -4.53
C ARG A 122 -3.14 -14.34 -4.93
N ALA A 123 -4.30 -14.70 -4.38
CA ALA A 123 -5.56 -14.01 -4.64
C ALA A 123 -5.52 -12.54 -4.18
N LYS A 124 -4.97 -12.24 -3.00
CA LYS A 124 -4.77 -10.86 -2.51
C LYS A 124 -3.87 -10.05 -3.45
N ARG A 125 -2.71 -10.62 -3.81
CA ARG A 125 -1.79 -9.98 -4.76
C ARG A 125 -2.46 -9.67 -6.10
N LYS A 126 -3.24 -10.62 -6.64
CA LYS A 126 -3.96 -10.43 -7.90
C LYS A 126 -5.11 -9.43 -7.79
N ARG A 127 -5.79 -9.36 -6.65
CA ARG A 127 -6.80 -8.32 -6.41
C ARG A 127 -6.17 -6.94 -6.41
N GLU A 128 -5.05 -6.75 -5.71
CA GLU A 128 -4.32 -5.47 -5.67
C GLU A 128 -3.83 -5.05 -7.06
N GLU A 129 -3.31 -6.00 -7.86
CA GLU A 129 -2.97 -5.75 -9.26
C GLU A 129 -4.18 -5.24 -10.07
N MET A 130 -5.34 -5.88 -9.95
CA MET A 130 -6.56 -5.47 -10.68
C MET A 130 -7.13 -4.13 -10.18
N GLN A 131 -7.03 -3.84 -8.88
CA GLN A 131 -7.41 -2.55 -8.31
C GLN A 131 -6.52 -1.42 -8.86
N ASN A 132 -5.21 -1.67 -8.96
CA ASN A 132 -4.26 -0.71 -9.53
C ASN A 132 -4.56 -0.43 -11.00
N VAL A 133 -4.89 -1.45 -11.79
CA VAL A 133 -5.32 -1.30 -13.18
C VAL A 133 -6.56 -0.41 -13.28
N MET A 134 -7.57 -0.62 -12.44
CA MET A 134 -8.77 0.22 -12.43
C MET A 134 -8.45 1.68 -12.07
N ALA A 135 -7.56 1.90 -11.10
CA ALA A 135 -7.13 3.23 -10.73
C ALA A 135 -6.38 3.93 -11.87
N GLN A 136 -5.51 3.21 -12.59
CA GLN A 136 -4.81 3.72 -13.77
C GLN A 136 -5.78 4.07 -14.90
N GLN A 137 -6.76 3.21 -15.18
CA GLN A 137 -7.79 3.47 -16.19
C GLN A 137 -8.64 4.70 -15.84
N ARG A 138 -9.05 4.84 -14.57
CA ARG A 138 -9.79 6.02 -14.11
C ARG A 138 -8.96 7.29 -14.22
N LYS A 139 -7.68 7.23 -13.85
CA LYS A 139 -6.76 8.36 -13.97
C LYS A 139 -6.53 8.76 -15.43
N ALA A 140 -6.33 7.78 -16.32
CA ALA A 140 -6.18 8.02 -17.75
C ALA A 140 -7.44 8.61 -18.36
N ALA A 141 -8.63 8.09 -18.01
CA ALA A 141 -9.91 8.63 -18.46
C ALA A 141 -10.15 10.06 -17.94
N ALA A 142 -9.83 10.35 -16.68
CA ALA A 142 -9.94 11.68 -16.11
C ALA A 142 -8.96 12.67 -16.78
N ALA A 143 -7.71 12.25 -17.02
CA ALA A 143 -6.73 13.06 -17.73
C ALA A 143 -7.13 13.32 -19.20
N ALA A 144 -7.70 12.31 -19.87
CA ALA A 144 -8.24 12.47 -21.22
C ALA A 144 -9.45 13.40 -21.23
N ALA A 145 -10.35 13.29 -20.23
CA ALA A 145 -11.48 14.20 -20.08
C ALA A 145 -11.04 15.65 -19.79
N SER A 146 -10.04 15.84 -18.93
CA SER A 146 -9.49 17.18 -18.66
C SER A 146 -8.73 17.75 -19.86
N ALA A 147 -8.00 16.93 -20.60
CA ALA A 147 -7.31 17.35 -21.83
C ALA A 147 -8.32 17.69 -22.94
N ALA A 148 -9.40 16.91 -23.08
CA ALA A 148 -10.49 17.20 -24.00
C ALA A 148 -11.27 18.47 -23.60
N ALA A 149 -11.50 18.70 -22.31
CA ALA A 149 -12.11 19.93 -21.81
C ALA A 149 -11.21 21.16 -22.02
N GLN A 150 -9.90 21.02 -21.80
CA GLN A 150 -8.91 22.07 -22.08
C GLN A 150 -8.78 22.36 -23.58
N ALA A 151 -8.84 21.33 -24.42
CA ALA A 151 -8.85 21.48 -25.88
C ALA A 151 -10.14 22.14 -26.39
N ALA A 152 -11.31 21.80 -25.83
CA ALA A 152 -12.58 22.44 -26.16
C ALA A 152 -12.66 23.90 -25.66
N ALA A 153 -12.06 24.21 -24.51
CA ALA A 153 -11.94 25.58 -24.02
C ALA A 153 -10.96 26.42 -24.87
N ALA A 154 -9.89 25.81 -25.39
CA ALA A 154 -8.95 26.47 -26.29
C ALA A 154 -9.54 26.73 -27.69
N SER A 155 -10.37 25.82 -28.22
CA SER A 155 -11.07 26.05 -29.50
C SER A 155 -12.15 27.13 -29.37
N ALA A 156 -12.88 27.19 -28.26
CA ALA A 156 -13.89 28.24 -28.01
C ALA A 156 -13.29 29.65 -27.81
N ALA A 157 -11.99 29.75 -27.49
CA ALA A 157 -11.27 31.02 -27.40
C ALA A 157 -10.74 31.51 -28.76
N ALA A 158 -10.63 30.62 -29.76
CA ALA A 158 -10.14 30.96 -31.10
C ALA A 158 -11.23 31.57 -32.01
N ASP A 159 -12.51 31.19 -31.81
CA ASP A 159 -13.66 31.72 -32.59
C ASP A 159 -14.14 33.13 -32.18
N LYS A 160 -13.53 33.74 -31.14
CA LYS A 160 -13.87 35.10 -30.66
C LYS A 160 -12.91 36.19 -31.15
N LYS A 161 -12.14 35.94 -32.21
CA LYS A 161 -11.26 36.93 -32.84
C LYS A 161 -11.68 37.21 -34.28
#